data_AF-A0A8K0LEZ1-F1
#
_entry.id   AF-A0A8K0LEZ1-F1
#
_cell.length_a   1.000
_cell.length_b   1.000
_cell.length_c   1.000
_cell.angle_alpha   90.00
_cell.angle_beta   90.00
_cell.angle_gamma   90.00
#
_symmetry.space_group_name_H-M   'P 1'
#
loop_
_entity.id
_entity.type
_entity.pdbx_description
1 polymer ?
#
loop_
_entity_poly.entity_id
_entity_poly.type
_entity_poly.pdbx_seq_one_letter_code
_entity_poly.pdbx_strand_id
1 'polypeptide(L)'
;MTGNNKRKEGPSGGDQRSKKKRTGNAGKWKTPHQQTKALSQESSLHPGDTGIWITCARHQEAKAAREIGVLFSEYAEKMYGIKSVHDGASGQDEGHGKTENKGNDEDDDEDDIEAAIEKEIAALKPEPKPTISRGGPTTETTDAKQLTPLKMNVDCLLFVKTVPPINPVAFVRRICEDARQSGNPGTGEGESSGMMRCRYVNRLTPVSVMGKASENGLVEVAREVLKAWFRLKGEEENGQGEKTGAEAGDKKAFTFAIRPTIRNHSNLKRDYVIQTIAALINDDCHKVNLTTPDKVILVDIYQAVCGMSVVDGDWDELKRYNLTELFAQGQKDRLTRGASKKEEEA
;
A
#
# COMPACT_ATOMS: atom_id res chain seq x y z
N MET A 1 66.07 7.56 -41.87
CA MET A 1 65.26 8.14 -42.95
C MET A 1 64.35 9.21 -42.35
N THR A 2 64.49 10.41 -42.88
CA THR A 2 63.87 11.69 -42.52
C THR A 2 62.39 11.77 -42.89
N GLY A 3 61.62 12.58 -42.16
CA GLY A 3 60.23 12.90 -42.50
C GLY A 3 59.62 14.03 -41.66
N ASN A 4 60.13 15.24 -41.87
CA ASN A 4 59.62 16.52 -41.36
C ASN A 4 58.34 16.92 -42.11
N ASN A 5 57.27 17.43 -41.45
CA ASN A 5 56.55 18.58 -42.00
C ASN A 5 55.60 19.30 -41.03
N LYS A 6 55.59 20.62 -41.19
CA LYS A 6 55.08 21.68 -40.32
C LYS A 6 53.88 22.36 -41.00
N ARG A 7 52.98 22.94 -40.18
CA ARG A 7 52.01 24.05 -40.43
C ARG A 7 50.71 23.76 -41.20
N LYS A 8 49.58 24.19 -40.62
CA LYS A 8 48.97 25.51 -40.96
C LYS A 8 47.92 25.95 -39.91
N GLU A 9 48.14 27.11 -39.30
CA GLU A 9 47.11 27.92 -38.66
C GLU A 9 46.23 28.59 -39.74
N GLY A 10 44.98 28.86 -39.37
CA GLY A 10 44.00 29.69 -40.09
C GLY A 10 42.95 30.24 -39.10
N PRO A 11 42.25 31.34 -39.42
CA PRO A 11 42.35 32.60 -38.66
C PRO A 11 41.23 32.87 -37.65
N SER A 12 41.52 33.87 -36.82
CA SER A 12 40.65 34.59 -35.88
C SER A 12 39.40 35.21 -36.54
N GLY A 13 38.30 35.25 -35.78
CA GLY A 13 37.24 36.26 -35.89
C GLY A 13 35.97 35.83 -36.62
N GLY A 14 34.93 35.46 -35.87
CA GLY A 14 33.60 35.21 -36.40
C GLY A 14 32.57 34.98 -35.30
N ASP A 15 32.04 36.08 -34.77
CA ASP A 15 30.89 36.13 -33.86
C ASP A 15 29.67 35.46 -34.52
N GLN A 16 29.27 34.28 -34.04
CA GLN A 16 27.98 33.67 -34.38
C GLN A 16 27.37 33.01 -33.15
N ARG A 17 26.60 33.83 -32.40
CA ARG A 17 25.42 33.48 -31.60
C ARG A 17 25.16 31.97 -31.44
N SER A 18 25.60 31.42 -30.32
CA SER A 18 25.02 30.19 -29.79
C SER A 18 23.50 30.37 -29.69
N LYS A 19 22.72 29.67 -30.53
CA LYS A 19 21.28 29.55 -30.34
C LYS A 19 21.06 28.87 -28.98
N LYS A 20 20.87 29.68 -27.91
CA LYS A 20 20.30 29.23 -26.64
C LYS A 20 18.99 28.55 -27.00
N LYS A 21 18.97 27.22 -26.99
CA LYS A 21 17.71 26.47 -26.97
C LYS A 21 16.94 27.01 -25.78
N ARG A 22 15.83 27.70 -26.05
CA ARG A 22 14.89 28.19 -25.06
C ARG A 22 14.63 27.03 -24.10
N THR A 23 14.97 27.29 -22.84
CA THR A 23 14.73 26.44 -21.69
C THR A 23 13.33 25.84 -21.78
N GLY A 24 13.29 24.55 -22.10
CA GLY A 24 12.06 23.77 -22.05
C GLY A 24 11.52 23.82 -20.63
N ASN A 25 10.21 24.07 -20.56
CA ASN A 25 9.33 24.12 -19.40
C ASN A 25 9.94 23.61 -18.09
N ALA A 26 9.99 24.47 -17.07
CA ALA A 26 10.58 24.24 -15.74
C ALA A 26 9.85 23.14 -14.94
N GLY A 27 9.91 21.89 -15.38
CA GLY A 27 9.44 20.71 -14.64
C GLY A 27 7.93 20.63 -14.38
N LYS A 28 7.12 21.54 -14.93
CA LYS A 28 5.67 21.62 -14.65
C LYS A 28 4.85 20.56 -15.37
N TRP A 29 5.37 19.96 -16.45
CA TRP A 29 4.73 18.83 -17.11
C TRP A 29 5.53 17.55 -16.89
N LYS A 30 5.07 16.73 -15.94
CA LYS A 30 5.59 15.38 -15.75
C LYS A 30 4.91 14.46 -16.74
N THR A 31 5.69 13.89 -17.67
CA THR A 31 5.19 12.83 -18.56
C THR A 31 4.76 11.61 -17.73
N PRO A 32 3.87 10.73 -18.24
CA PRO A 32 3.51 9.48 -17.55
C PRO A 32 4.73 8.65 -17.13
N HIS A 33 5.82 8.73 -17.91
CA HIS A 33 7.10 8.11 -17.59
C HIS A 33 7.81 8.79 -16.40
N GLN A 34 7.76 10.11 -16.28
CA GLN A 34 8.29 10.84 -15.11
C GLN A 34 7.42 10.68 -13.86
N GLN A 35 6.10 10.55 -13.98
CA GLN A 35 5.24 10.17 -12.85
C GLN A 35 5.52 8.73 -12.40
N THR A 36 5.70 7.80 -13.34
CA THR A 36 6.18 6.44 -13.05
C THR A 36 7.56 6.48 -12.38
N LYS A 37 8.42 7.43 -12.77
CA LYS A 37 9.76 7.65 -12.18
C LYS A 37 9.72 8.29 -10.78
N ALA A 38 8.71 9.12 -10.49
CA ALA A 38 8.46 9.67 -9.16
C ALA A 38 7.89 8.59 -8.20
N LEU A 39 7.04 7.69 -8.72
CA LEU A 39 6.66 6.43 -8.06
C LEU A 39 7.84 5.44 -7.93
N SER A 40 8.90 5.62 -8.72
CA SER A 40 10.14 4.84 -8.65
C SER A 40 11.25 5.53 -7.87
N GLN A 41 10.93 6.52 -7.02
CA GLN A 41 11.89 6.99 -6.04
C GLN A 41 12.20 5.79 -5.15
N GLU A 42 13.40 5.20 -5.32
CA GLU A 42 13.86 3.99 -4.66
C GLU A 42 13.64 4.12 -3.16
N SER A 43 12.52 3.55 -2.72
CA SER A 43 12.09 3.61 -1.34
C SER A 43 12.50 2.28 -0.74
N SER A 44 13.70 2.25 -0.18
CA SER A 44 14.18 1.09 0.56
C SER A 44 13.20 0.78 1.70
N LEU A 45 12.93 -0.52 1.88
CA LEU A 45 12.28 -1.01 3.09
C LEU A 45 13.27 -0.89 4.24
N HIS A 46 12.78 -0.37 5.36
CA HIS A 46 13.58 -0.21 6.57
C HIS A 46 13.00 -1.04 7.71
N PRO A 47 13.85 -1.53 8.63
CA PRO A 47 13.40 -2.01 9.92
C PRO A 47 12.48 -0.97 10.59
N GLY A 48 11.37 -1.43 11.16
CA GLY A 48 10.33 -0.60 11.77
C GLY A 48 9.17 -0.24 10.84
N ASP A 49 9.29 -0.45 9.52
CA ASP A 49 8.16 -0.27 8.61
C ASP A 49 7.03 -1.27 8.92
N THR A 50 5.78 -0.82 8.78
CA THR A 50 4.59 -1.68 8.79
C THR A 50 3.88 -1.57 7.46
N GLY A 51 3.16 -2.61 7.04
CA GLY A 51 2.51 -2.55 5.74
C GLY A 51 1.96 -3.87 5.24
N ILE A 52 1.76 -3.91 3.92
CA ILE A 52 1.11 -5.04 3.26
C ILE A 52 1.92 -5.39 2.01
N TRP A 53 2.39 -6.64 1.95
CA TRP A 53 2.92 -7.21 0.71
C TRP A 53 1.77 -7.54 -0.22
N ILE A 54 1.92 -7.19 -1.48
CA ILE A 54 0.94 -7.47 -2.52
C ILE A 54 1.60 -8.26 -3.63
N THR A 55 1.07 -9.44 -3.92
CA THR A 55 1.44 -10.16 -5.14
C THR A 55 0.47 -9.83 -6.25
N CYS A 56 0.96 -9.72 -7.49
CA CYS A 56 0.14 -9.37 -8.64
C CYS A 56 0.45 -10.22 -9.88
N ALA A 57 -0.35 -10.09 -10.92
CA ALA A 57 -0.09 -10.69 -12.22
C ALA A 57 1.22 -10.15 -12.82
N ARG A 58 1.94 -11.02 -13.53
CA ARG A 58 3.27 -10.73 -14.08
C ARG A 58 3.22 -9.57 -15.07
N HIS A 59 4.12 -8.61 -14.90
CA HIS A 59 4.21 -7.40 -15.73
C HIS A 59 2.96 -6.49 -15.66
N GLN A 60 2.10 -6.68 -14.65
CA GLN A 60 0.91 -5.84 -14.40
C GLN A 60 1.03 -5.03 -13.11
N GLU A 61 2.24 -4.84 -12.59
CA GLU A 61 2.54 -4.16 -11.32
C GLU A 61 1.94 -2.74 -11.30
N ALA A 62 2.05 -2.01 -12.41
CA ALA A 62 1.53 -0.65 -12.51
C ALA A 62 -0.02 -0.59 -12.54
N LYS A 63 -0.69 -1.65 -12.99
CA LYS A 63 -2.16 -1.73 -12.95
C LYS A 63 -2.62 -2.20 -11.59
N ALA A 64 -1.95 -3.21 -11.02
CA ALA A 64 -2.19 -3.67 -9.66
C ALA A 64 -2.00 -2.55 -8.63
N ALA A 65 -0.96 -1.70 -8.78
CA ALA A 65 -0.74 -0.55 -7.91
C ALA A 65 -1.91 0.46 -7.95
N ARG A 66 -2.51 0.67 -9.13
CA ARG A 66 -3.69 1.53 -9.28
C ARG A 66 -4.93 0.90 -8.63
N GLU A 67 -5.17 -0.39 -8.88
CA GLU A 67 -6.28 -1.12 -8.25
C GLU A 67 -6.17 -1.10 -6.71
N ILE A 68 -4.98 -1.35 -6.18
CA ILE A 68 -4.69 -1.27 -4.74
C ILE A 68 -4.89 0.15 -4.22
N GLY A 69 -4.44 1.17 -4.94
CA GLY A 69 -4.60 2.56 -4.51
C GLY A 69 -6.07 2.92 -4.29
N VAL A 70 -6.94 2.55 -5.23
CA VAL A 70 -8.39 2.77 -5.09
C VAL A 70 -8.98 1.93 -3.97
N LEU A 71 -8.71 0.61 -3.97
CA LEU A 71 -9.23 -0.31 -2.96
C LEU A 71 -8.84 0.13 -1.55
N PHE A 72 -7.57 0.45 -1.33
CA PHE A 72 -7.11 0.82 -0.01
C PHE A 72 -7.64 2.18 0.43
N SER A 73 -7.86 3.12 -0.50
CA SER A 73 -8.48 4.40 -0.17
C SER A 73 -9.93 4.21 0.30
N GLU A 74 -10.71 3.37 -0.41
CA GLU A 74 -12.09 3.03 -0.03
C GLU A 74 -12.15 2.39 1.38
N TYR A 75 -11.27 1.42 1.66
CA TYR A 75 -11.25 0.77 2.97
C TYR A 75 -10.66 1.66 4.06
N ALA A 76 -9.75 2.57 3.73
CA ALA A 76 -9.23 3.55 4.68
C ALA A 76 -10.33 4.52 5.12
N GLU A 77 -11.19 4.96 4.19
CA GLU A 77 -12.37 5.76 4.51
C GLU A 77 -13.39 4.93 5.30
N LYS A 78 -13.74 3.72 4.83
CA LYS A 78 -14.74 2.85 5.47
C LYS A 78 -14.39 2.45 6.90
N MET A 79 -13.12 2.14 7.17
CA MET A 79 -12.71 1.62 8.49
C MET A 79 -12.17 2.67 9.44
N TYR A 80 -11.57 3.74 8.92
CA TYR A 80 -10.85 4.72 9.73
C TYR A 80 -11.29 6.16 9.48
N GLY A 81 -12.22 6.40 8.55
CA GLY A 81 -12.70 7.74 8.22
C GLY A 81 -11.67 8.61 7.50
N ILE A 82 -10.60 8.01 6.95
CA ILE A 82 -9.53 8.75 6.27
C ILE A 82 -10.00 9.09 4.85
N LYS A 83 -10.41 10.34 4.63
CA LYS A 83 -10.76 10.82 3.30
C LYS A 83 -9.51 11.14 2.49
N SER A 84 -9.38 10.54 1.30
CA SER A 84 -8.35 10.93 0.34
C SER A 84 -8.69 12.30 -0.24
N VAL A 85 -7.72 13.21 -0.30
CA VAL A 85 -7.90 14.61 -0.76
C VAL A 85 -8.14 14.72 -2.28
N HIS A 86 -8.58 13.65 -2.94
CA HIS A 86 -8.76 13.60 -4.40
C HIS A 86 -10.20 13.89 -4.87
N ASP A 87 -11.17 14.02 -3.95
CA ASP A 87 -12.59 14.28 -4.26
C ASP A 87 -13.06 15.70 -3.86
N GLY A 88 -12.17 16.69 -3.97
CA GLY A 88 -12.45 18.09 -3.62
C GLY A 88 -12.77 19.03 -4.78
N ALA A 89 -13.10 18.53 -5.98
CA ALA A 89 -13.35 19.38 -7.16
C ALA A 89 -14.64 18.99 -7.91
N SER A 90 -15.74 18.80 -7.18
CA SER A 90 -17.08 18.82 -7.77
C SER A 90 -18.16 19.02 -6.68
N GLY A 91 -18.27 20.23 -6.15
CA GLY A 91 -19.55 20.77 -5.65
C GLY A 91 -19.98 21.84 -6.64
N GLN A 92 -21.03 21.64 -7.45
CA GLN A 92 -22.43 21.92 -7.12
C GLN A 92 -22.62 23.27 -6.43
N ASP A 93 -22.90 24.29 -7.25
CA ASP A 93 -23.86 25.33 -6.90
C ASP A 93 -24.99 25.24 -7.96
N GLU A 94 -26.20 24.93 -7.51
CA GLU A 94 -27.41 24.88 -8.33
C GLU A 94 -28.12 26.23 -8.31
N GLY A 95 -28.53 26.74 -9.48
CA GLY A 95 -29.21 28.03 -9.57
C GLY A 95 -29.89 28.36 -10.90
N HIS A 96 -30.73 27.45 -11.41
CA HIS A 96 -31.98 27.69 -12.15
C HIS A 96 -32.03 28.69 -13.35
N GLY A 97 -32.36 28.17 -14.54
CA GLY A 97 -33.46 28.74 -15.36
C GLY A 97 -33.19 29.18 -16.82
N LYS A 98 -33.71 28.37 -17.76
CA LYS A 98 -34.37 28.72 -19.05
C LYS A 98 -33.58 29.12 -20.31
N THR A 99 -33.70 28.20 -21.28
CA THR A 99 -34.28 28.36 -22.64
C THR A 99 -33.45 28.99 -23.77
N GLU A 100 -33.43 28.22 -24.86
CA GLU A 100 -32.91 28.42 -26.22
C GLU A 100 -33.20 29.81 -26.83
N ASN A 101 -32.24 30.38 -27.59
CA ASN A 101 -32.46 30.78 -28.99
C ASN A 101 -31.14 31.07 -29.75
N LYS A 102 -31.21 30.86 -31.07
CA LYS A 102 -30.22 31.11 -32.13
C LYS A 102 -29.81 32.58 -32.28
N GLY A 103 -28.61 32.80 -32.84
CA GLY A 103 -28.39 33.89 -33.81
C GLY A 103 -27.05 34.64 -33.74
N ASN A 104 -26.13 34.24 -34.62
CA ASN A 104 -25.26 35.04 -35.50
C ASN A 104 -24.27 36.10 -34.98
N ASP A 105 -23.06 35.97 -35.54
CA ASP A 105 -22.04 36.95 -35.98
C ASP A 105 -21.37 37.92 -34.99
N GLU A 106 -20.10 37.58 -34.75
CA GLU A 106 -18.85 38.30 -35.10
C GLU A 106 -18.63 39.77 -34.65
N ASP A 107 -17.36 39.96 -34.29
CA ASP A 107 -16.59 41.16 -33.96
C ASP A 107 -16.85 41.83 -32.61
N ASP A 108 -15.88 42.39 -31.87
CA ASP A 108 -14.42 42.32 -31.79
C ASP A 108 -14.11 43.20 -30.58
N ASP A 109 -13.45 42.70 -29.54
CA ASP A 109 -12.81 43.50 -28.48
C ASP A 109 -11.72 42.62 -27.83
N GLU A 110 -10.57 42.60 -28.48
CA GLU A 110 -9.39 41.77 -28.16
C GLU A 110 -8.57 42.25 -26.94
N ASP A 111 -9.06 43.19 -26.12
CA ASP A 111 -8.24 43.86 -25.08
C ASP A 111 -8.54 43.49 -23.61
N ASP A 112 -9.48 42.58 -23.30
CA ASP A 112 -9.84 42.21 -21.91
C ASP A 112 -9.25 40.88 -21.41
N ILE A 113 -8.53 40.15 -22.27
CA ILE A 113 -8.01 38.82 -21.94
C ILE A 113 -6.70 38.91 -21.13
N GLU A 114 -5.86 39.91 -21.37
CA GLU A 114 -4.56 40.03 -20.69
C GLU A 114 -4.73 40.40 -19.20
N ALA A 115 -5.69 41.28 -18.88
CA ALA A 115 -6.03 41.66 -17.50
C ALA A 115 -6.73 40.52 -16.73
N ALA A 116 -7.56 39.71 -17.41
CA ALA A 116 -8.18 38.53 -16.82
C ALA A 116 -7.14 37.43 -16.52
N ILE A 117 -6.18 37.22 -17.43
CA ILE A 117 -5.08 36.27 -17.25
C ILE A 117 -4.14 36.72 -16.12
N GLU A 118 -3.83 38.01 -15.99
CA GLU A 118 -2.94 38.50 -14.94
C GLU A 118 -3.55 38.38 -13.54
N LYS A 119 -4.88 38.55 -13.44
CA LYS A 119 -5.65 38.32 -12.21
C LYS A 119 -5.73 36.84 -11.84
N GLU A 120 -5.80 35.94 -12.82
CA GLU A 120 -5.71 34.49 -12.59
C GLU A 120 -4.29 34.02 -12.24
N ILE A 121 -3.24 34.62 -12.85
CA ILE A 121 -1.83 34.31 -12.53
C ILE A 121 -1.46 34.81 -11.11
N ALA A 122 -2.03 35.92 -10.65
CA ALA A 122 -1.85 36.40 -9.29
C ALA A 122 -2.47 35.44 -8.25
N ALA A 123 -3.59 34.80 -8.56
CA ALA A 123 -4.21 33.77 -7.71
C ALA A 123 -3.45 32.43 -7.71
N LEU A 124 -2.56 32.18 -8.69
CA LEU A 124 -1.81 30.93 -8.88
C LEU A 124 -0.34 30.97 -8.41
N LYS A 125 0.14 32.08 -7.83
CA LYS A 125 1.44 32.11 -7.16
C LYS A 125 1.32 31.52 -5.75
N PRO A 126 2.10 30.49 -5.37
CA PRO A 126 2.21 30.10 -3.98
C PRO A 126 2.96 31.19 -3.23
N GLU A 127 2.29 31.86 -2.30
CA GLU A 127 2.91 32.79 -1.36
C GLU A 127 4.11 32.11 -0.66
N PRO A 128 5.29 32.74 -0.61
CA PRO A 128 6.42 32.21 0.13
C PRO A 128 6.09 32.27 1.62
N LYS A 129 6.01 31.10 2.28
CA LYS A 129 5.85 31.00 3.74
C LYS A 129 6.88 31.90 4.44
N PRO A 130 6.47 32.82 5.32
CA PRO A 130 7.42 33.51 6.17
C PRO A 130 7.99 32.49 7.16
N THR A 131 9.32 32.44 7.22
CA THR A 131 10.03 31.91 8.37
C THR A 131 9.71 32.81 9.56
N ILE A 132 9.34 32.22 10.70
CA ILE A 132 9.81 32.53 12.07
C ILE A 132 8.84 31.95 13.13
N SER A 133 9.37 30.95 13.85
CA SER A 133 9.24 30.66 15.28
C SER A 133 7.89 30.44 15.99
N ARG A 134 7.89 29.32 16.75
CA ARG A 134 7.25 29.06 18.06
C ARG A 134 5.72 28.92 18.14
N GLY A 135 5.30 27.68 18.43
CA GLY A 135 4.30 27.37 19.46
C GLY A 135 2.84 27.26 19.02
N GLY A 136 2.34 26.02 18.89
CA GLY A 136 0.90 25.69 18.85
C GLY A 136 0.58 24.52 17.90
N PRO A 137 -0.21 23.50 18.31
CA PRO A 137 -0.48 22.34 17.48
C PRO A 137 -1.68 22.61 16.56
N THR A 138 -1.46 22.63 15.25
CA THR A 138 -2.54 22.63 14.26
C THR A 138 -2.37 21.45 13.33
N THR A 139 -3.32 20.53 13.44
CA THR A 139 -3.52 19.27 12.73
C THR A 139 -4.00 19.51 11.31
N GLU A 140 -3.14 19.91 10.39
CA GLU A 140 -3.54 20.07 8.98
C GLU A 140 -2.27 19.83 8.11
N THR A 141 -2.10 18.64 7.50
CA THR A 141 -1.13 18.23 6.44
C THR A 141 -0.56 16.79 6.57
N THR A 142 -1.27 15.84 7.21
CA THR A 142 -0.77 14.45 7.39
C THR A 142 -1.52 13.40 6.55
N ASP A 143 -2.58 13.78 5.83
CA ASP A 143 -3.57 12.81 5.32
C ASP A 143 -3.12 12.02 4.07
N ALA A 144 -2.22 12.59 3.25
CA ALA A 144 -1.76 11.95 2.00
C ALA A 144 -0.58 10.96 2.18
N LYS A 145 -0.14 10.67 3.41
CA LYS A 145 1.06 9.82 3.68
C LYS A 145 0.77 8.47 4.33
N GLN A 146 -0.50 8.16 4.62
CA GLN A 146 -0.83 7.01 5.46
C GLN A 146 -0.72 5.65 4.74
N LEU A 147 -0.86 5.66 3.40
CA LEU A 147 -0.65 4.51 2.53
C LEU A 147 0.34 4.88 1.43
N THR A 148 1.55 4.35 1.50
CA THR A 148 2.61 4.67 0.52
C THR A 148 3.00 3.42 -0.26
N PRO A 149 2.61 3.30 -1.54
CA PRO A 149 3.05 2.21 -2.41
C PRO A 149 4.54 2.29 -2.71
N LEU A 150 5.21 1.15 -2.62
CA LEU A 150 6.60 0.91 -2.97
C LEU A 150 6.64 -0.12 -4.08
N LYS A 151 7.35 0.23 -5.15
CA LYS A 151 7.68 -0.74 -6.19
C LYS A 151 8.90 -1.54 -5.76
N MET A 152 8.79 -2.86 -5.82
CA MET A 152 9.94 -3.74 -5.57
C MET A 152 10.73 -3.97 -6.86
N ASN A 153 12.04 -4.23 -6.73
CA ASN A 153 12.91 -4.58 -7.85
C ASN A 153 12.75 -6.06 -8.28
N VAL A 154 11.57 -6.63 -8.09
CA VAL A 154 11.22 -8.00 -8.45
C VAL A 154 9.81 -8.00 -9.06
N ASP A 155 9.64 -8.76 -10.13
CA ASP A 155 8.35 -8.92 -10.80
C ASP A 155 7.26 -9.41 -9.83
N CYS A 156 6.01 -9.02 -10.11
CA CYS A 156 4.83 -9.49 -9.38
C CYS A 156 4.75 -9.13 -7.89
N LEU A 157 5.56 -8.19 -7.38
CA LEU A 157 5.59 -7.84 -5.96
C LEU A 157 5.57 -6.32 -5.73
N LEU A 158 4.64 -5.89 -4.89
CA LEU A 158 4.53 -4.52 -4.38
C LEU A 158 4.52 -4.57 -2.85
N PHE A 159 4.88 -3.47 -2.23
CA PHE A 159 4.66 -3.26 -0.80
C PHE A 159 3.93 -1.94 -0.60
N VAL A 160 2.92 -1.89 0.26
CA VAL A 160 2.31 -0.62 0.67
C VAL A 160 2.61 -0.41 2.14
N LYS A 161 3.34 0.66 2.46
CA LYS A 161 3.56 1.06 3.84
C LYS A 161 2.24 1.55 4.44
N THR A 162 1.93 1.09 5.63
CA THR A 162 0.83 1.59 6.45
C THR A 162 1.38 2.42 7.59
N VAL A 163 0.69 3.48 7.96
CA VAL A 163 0.97 4.30 9.14
C VAL A 163 -0.26 4.25 10.05
N PRO A 164 -0.09 4.26 11.39
CA PRO A 164 -1.22 4.41 12.31
C PRO A 164 -2.12 5.58 11.88
N PRO A 165 -3.46 5.42 11.93
CA PRO A 165 -4.22 4.39 12.66
C PRO A 165 -4.44 3.06 11.92
N ILE A 166 -3.90 2.89 10.71
CA ILE A 166 -4.15 1.69 9.91
C ILE A 166 -3.42 0.49 10.50
N ASN A 167 -4.18 -0.52 10.94
CA ASN A 167 -3.64 -1.81 11.35
C ASN A 167 -3.63 -2.78 10.16
N PRO A 168 -2.47 -3.21 9.65
CA PRO A 168 -2.40 -3.99 8.42
C PRO A 168 -3.11 -5.34 8.51
N VAL A 169 -3.10 -6.00 9.67
CA VAL A 169 -3.76 -7.31 9.85
C VAL A 169 -5.28 -7.16 9.81
N ALA A 170 -5.84 -6.23 10.58
CA ALA A 170 -7.28 -5.98 10.58
C ALA A 170 -7.75 -5.48 9.20
N PHE A 171 -6.94 -4.63 8.56
CA PHE A 171 -7.22 -4.08 7.24
C PHE A 171 -7.32 -5.15 6.15
N VAL A 172 -6.30 -6.02 6.03
CA VAL A 172 -6.31 -7.11 5.06
C VAL A 172 -7.42 -8.10 5.35
N ARG A 173 -7.61 -8.47 6.63
CA ARG A 173 -8.67 -9.40 7.04
C ARG A 173 -10.03 -8.89 6.57
N ARG A 174 -10.36 -7.62 6.86
CA ARG A 174 -11.65 -7.03 6.47
C ARG A 174 -11.87 -7.04 4.96
N ILE A 175 -10.86 -6.66 4.17
CA ILE A 175 -10.93 -6.70 2.70
C ILE A 175 -11.24 -8.12 2.22
N CYS A 176 -10.57 -9.13 2.78
CA CYS A 176 -10.78 -10.52 2.39
C CYS A 176 -12.13 -11.09 2.84
N GLU A 177 -12.62 -10.70 4.02
CA GLU A 177 -13.97 -11.06 4.50
C GLU A 177 -15.06 -10.48 3.58
N ASP A 178 -14.99 -9.18 3.29
CA ASP A 178 -15.94 -8.54 2.39
C ASP A 178 -15.82 -9.13 0.96
N ALA A 179 -14.61 -9.49 0.50
CA ALA A 179 -14.43 -10.18 -0.79
C ALA A 179 -15.08 -11.57 -0.80
N ARG A 180 -14.98 -12.35 0.29
CA ARG A 180 -15.67 -13.64 0.47
C ARG A 180 -17.19 -13.45 0.47
N GLN A 181 -17.69 -12.41 1.15
CA GLN A 181 -19.12 -12.12 1.29
C GLN A 181 -19.73 -11.52 0.02
N SER A 182 -18.97 -10.79 -0.81
CA SER A 182 -19.45 -10.26 -2.09
C SER A 182 -19.86 -11.36 -3.09
N GLY A 183 -19.48 -12.61 -2.83
CA GLY A 183 -19.99 -13.80 -3.51
C GLY A 183 -21.29 -14.37 -2.92
N ASN A 184 -21.82 -13.80 -1.85
CA ASN A 184 -22.92 -14.33 -1.04
C ASN A 184 -24.12 -13.36 -1.01
N PRO A 185 -25.10 -13.49 -1.93
CA PRO A 185 -26.21 -12.55 -2.07
C PRO A 185 -27.31 -12.66 -0.99
N GLY A 186 -27.04 -13.35 0.14
CA GLY A 186 -28.05 -13.63 1.17
C GLY A 186 -28.20 -12.58 2.27
N THR A 187 -27.36 -11.54 2.26
CA THR A 187 -27.36 -10.50 3.30
C THR A 187 -27.41 -9.12 2.64
N GLY A 188 -28.61 -8.58 2.46
CA GLY A 188 -28.83 -7.18 2.08
C GLY A 188 -29.17 -6.98 0.60
N GLU A 189 -30.46 -6.81 0.32
CA GLU A 189 -30.93 -6.06 -0.83
C GLU A 189 -30.52 -4.59 -0.65
N GLY A 190 -29.74 -4.04 -1.59
CA GLY A 190 -29.35 -2.63 -1.61
C GLY A 190 -27.84 -2.40 -1.45
N GLU A 191 -27.21 -1.91 -2.51
CA GLU A 191 -25.96 -1.14 -2.47
C GLU A 191 -24.68 -1.83 -1.95
N SER A 192 -24.12 -2.75 -2.74
CA SER A 192 -22.65 -2.87 -2.91
C SER A 192 -22.30 -3.68 -4.15
N SER A 193 -22.82 -3.27 -5.31
CA SER A 193 -22.32 -3.69 -6.63
C SER A 193 -20.98 -2.98 -6.99
N GLY A 194 -20.31 -2.38 -6.01
CA GLY A 194 -19.16 -1.50 -6.17
C GLY A 194 -17.82 -2.09 -5.74
N MET A 195 -17.73 -3.32 -5.21
CA MET A 195 -16.44 -3.89 -4.87
C MET A 195 -15.62 -4.10 -6.15
N MET A 196 -14.67 -3.19 -6.41
CA MET A 196 -13.75 -3.29 -7.54
C MET A 196 -13.03 -4.62 -7.47
N ARG A 197 -13.36 -5.53 -8.40
CA ARG A 197 -12.62 -6.78 -8.60
C ARG A 197 -11.21 -6.40 -9.01
N CYS A 198 -10.27 -6.45 -8.08
CA CYS A 198 -8.87 -6.30 -8.42
C CYS A 198 -8.50 -7.45 -9.37
N ARG A 199 -8.30 -7.16 -10.65
CA ARG A 199 -8.05 -8.17 -11.68
C ARG A 199 -6.58 -8.57 -11.72
N TYR A 200 -5.72 -7.67 -11.28
CA TYR A 200 -4.28 -7.85 -11.35
C TYR A 200 -3.68 -8.17 -9.98
N VAL A 201 -4.39 -7.94 -8.89
CA VAL A 201 -3.96 -8.29 -7.53
C VAL A 201 -4.29 -9.74 -7.23
N ASN A 202 -3.31 -10.48 -6.74
CA ASN A 202 -3.47 -11.87 -6.34
C ASN A 202 -3.63 -12.00 -4.82
N ARG A 203 -2.63 -11.59 -4.03
CA ARG A 203 -2.60 -11.86 -2.57
C ARG A 203 -2.21 -10.63 -1.78
N LEU A 204 -2.84 -10.44 -0.64
CA LEU A 204 -2.47 -9.47 0.39
C LEU A 204 -1.84 -10.19 1.57
N THR A 205 -0.61 -9.85 1.96
CA THR A 205 0.04 -10.41 3.16
C THR A 205 0.38 -9.28 4.12
N PRO A 206 -0.28 -9.21 5.29
CA PRO A 206 -0.04 -8.14 6.26
C PRO A 206 1.28 -8.34 7.01
N VAL A 207 1.95 -7.24 7.31
CA VAL A 207 3.19 -7.18 8.10
C VAL A 207 3.00 -6.16 9.22
N SER A 208 2.97 -6.64 10.45
CA SER A 208 2.80 -5.79 11.63
C SER A 208 4.13 -5.21 12.11
N VAL A 209 5.22 -5.98 12.02
CA VAL A 209 6.57 -5.55 12.40
C VAL A 209 7.55 -6.02 11.33
N MET A 210 8.43 -5.11 10.90
CA MET A 210 9.53 -5.41 9.99
C MET A 210 10.87 -5.18 10.68
N GLY A 211 11.83 -6.07 10.45
CA GLY A 211 13.19 -5.98 10.96
C GLY A 211 14.21 -6.45 9.94
N LYS A 212 15.45 -6.63 10.38
CA LYS A 212 16.54 -7.13 9.54
C LYS A 212 16.42 -8.64 9.34
N ALA A 213 16.65 -9.12 8.12
CA ALA A 213 16.74 -10.56 7.81
C ALA A 213 18.08 -11.15 8.26
N SER A 214 18.33 -11.14 9.57
CA SER A 214 19.43 -11.84 10.23
C SER A 214 18.87 -12.73 11.34
N GLU A 215 19.70 -13.61 11.90
CA GLU A 215 19.32 -14.50 13.01
C GLU A 215 18.79 -13.71 14.21
N ASN A 216 19.54 -12.69 14.66
CA ASN A 216 19.10 -11.82 15.76
C ASN A 216 17.86 -11.01 15.39
N GLY A 217 17.80 -10.46 14.17
CA GLY A 217 16.66 -9.65 13.72
C GLY A 217 15.36 -10.47 13.65
N LEU A 218 15.46 -11.75 13.28
CA LEU A 218 14.32 -12.67 13.31
C LEU A 218 13.78 -12.84 14.74
N VAL A 219 14.66 -13.03 15.73
CA VAL A 219 14.28 -13.20 17.14
C VAL A 219 13.65 -11.92 17.69
N GLU A 220 14.22 -10.76 17.39
CA GLU A 220 13.69 -9.45 17.81
C GLU A 220 12.27 -9.22 17.27
N VAL A 221 12.09 -9.41 15.97
CA VAL A 221 10.77 -9.27 15.32
C VAL A 221 9.77 -10.30 15.87
N ALA A 222 10.21 -11.54 16.08
CA ALA A 222 9.35 -12.60 16.61
C ALA A 222 8.86 -12.26 18.02
N ARG A 223 9.74 -11.86 18.94
CA ARG A 223 9.35 -11.50 20.31
C ARG A 223 8.35 -10.34 20.33
N GLU A 224 8.60 -9.31 19.53
CA GLU A 224 7.75 -8.13 19.46
C GLU A 224 6.33 -8.46 18.96
N VAL A 225 6.23 -9.31 17.93
CA VAL A 225 4.94 -9.70 17.34
C VAL A 225 4.19 -10.72 18.21
N LEU A 226 4.91 -11.69 18.78
CA LEU A 226 4.28 -12.83 19.48
C LEU A 226 3.80 -12.47 20.88
N LYS A 227 4.41 -11.50 21.58
CA LYS A 227 4.05 -11.14 22.96
C LYS A 227 2.58 -10.74 23.14
N ALA A 228 1.94 -10.23 22.08
CA ALA A 228 0.52 -9.85 22.11
C ALA A 228 -0.44 -11.06 22.12
N TRP A 229 0.04 -12.24 21.72
CA TRP A 229 -0.82 -13.42 21.47
C TRP A 229 -0.39 -14.67 22.24
N PHE A 230 0.91 -14.83 22.49
CA PHE A 230 1.50 -16.03 23.08
C PHE A 230 2.21 -15.70 24.39
N ARG A 231 2.32 -16.70 25.26
CA ARG A 231 3.26 -16.73 26.38
C ARG A 231 4.61 -17.18 25.85
N LEU A 232 5.66 -16.38 26.05
CA LEU A 232 6.99 -16.69 25.55
C LEU A 232 7.83 -17.40 26.61
N LYS A 233 8.76 -18.25 26.17
CA LYS A 233 9.73 -18.89 27.08
C LYS A 233 10.63 -17.83 27.73
N GLY A 234 10.83 -17.95 29.04
CA GLY A 234 11.69 -17.07 29.83
C GLY A 234 11.02 -15.81 30.39
N GLU A 235 9.72 -15.60 30.16
CA GLU A 235 8.98 -14.47 30.77
C GLU A 235 8.59 -14.71 32.24
N GLU A 236 8.71 -15.94 32.75
CA GLU A 236 8.28 -16.31 34.13
C GLU A 236 9.41 -16.23 35.18
N GLU A 237 10.68 -16.12 34.80
CA GLU A 237 11.81 -16.14 35.76
C GLU A 237 12.23 -14.77 36.31
N ASN A 238 11.86 -13.66 35.67
CA ASN A 238 12.18 -12.31 36.15
C ASN A 238 11.08 -11.76 37.08
N GLY A 239 10.91 -12.44 38.22
CA GLY A 239 10.04 -12.01 39.32
C GLY A 239 10.59 -10.81 40.11
N GLN A 240 10.90 -9.67 39.47
CA GLN A 240 11.15 -8.41 40.18
C GLN A 240 11.07 -7.15 39.26
N GLY A 241 9.95 -6.42 39.39
CA GLY A 241 9.76 -4.98 39.08
C GLY A 241 9.59 -4.62 37.59
N GLU A 242 8.52 -3.99 37.10
CA GLU A 242 7.55 -3.08 37.71
C GLU A 242 6.11 -3.46 37.36
N LYS A 243 5.24 -3.35 38.37
CA LYS A 243 3.80 -3.37 38.23
C LYS A 243 3.33 -2.09 37.55
N THR A 244 3.28 -2.06 36.22
CA THR A 244 2.24 -1.30 35.54
C THR A 244 1.05 -2.24 35.35
N GLY A 245 0.03 -2.04 36.17
CA GLY A 245 -1.16 -2.89 36.24
C GLY A 245 -1.99 -2.86 34.96
N ALA A 246 -1.63 -3.72 34.01
CA ALA A 246 -2.51 -4.17 32.94
C ALA A 246 -2.39 -5.70 32.87
N GLU A 247 -3.22 -6.35 33.68
CA GLU A 247 -3.70 -7.73 33.52
C GLU A 247 -2.66 -8.77 33.08
N ALA A 248 -1.96 -9.35 34.06
CA ALA A 248 -1.53 -10.75 33.98
C ALA A 248 -2.78 -11.67 34.07
N GLY A 249 -3.74 -11.46 33.18
CA GLY A 249 -4.81 -12.41 32.92
C GLY A 249 -4.21 -13.62 32.19
N ASP A 250 -4.76 -14.79 32.46
CA ASP A 250 -4.45 -16.02 31.75
C ASP A 250 -4.48 -15.76 30.23
N LYS A 251 -3.31 -15.61 29.58
CA LYS A 251 -3.26 -15.57 28.12
C LYS A 251 -3.79 -16.93 27.65
N LYS A 252 -4.91 -16.89 26.93
CA LYS A 252 -5.58 -18.09 26.39
C LYS A 252 -4.57 -18.98 25.66
N ALA A 253 -4.60 -20.27 25.97
CA ALA A 253 -3.86 -21.27 25.21
C ALA A 253 -4.37 -21.28 23.76
N PHE A 254 -3.45 -21.15 22.82
CA PHE A 254 -3.73 -21.16 21.38
C PHE A 254 -2.95 -22.27 20.70
N THR A 255 -3.59 -22.89 19.72
CA THR A 255 -2.89 -23.68 18.70
C THR A 255 -2.38 -22.77 17.59
N PHE A 256 -1.23 -23.10 16.99
CA PHE A 256 -0.63 -22.24 15.98
C PHE A 256 0.08 -22.98 14.84
N ALA A 257 0.21 -22.30 13.70
CA ALA A 257 1.05 -22.70 12.57
C ALA A 257 1.99 -21.57 12.14
N ILE A 258 3.23 -21.91 11.77
CA ILE A 258 4.21 -20.96 11.24
C ILE A 258 4.30 -21.12 9.72
N ARG A 259 4.13 -20.03 8.97
CA ARG A 259 4.13 -20.01 7.51
C ARG A 259 5.17 -19.02 6.97
N PRO A 260 6.43 -19.45 6.79
CA PRO A 260 7.44 -18.61 6.15
C PRO A 260 7.24 -18.53 4.63
N THR A 261 7.50 -17.35 4.08
CA THR A 261 7.64 -17.06 2.64
C THR A 261 8.99 -16.38 2.45
N ILE A 262 9.90 -17.01 1.72
CA ILE A 262 11.27 -16.51 1.53
C ILE A 262 11.46 -16.18 0.06
N ARG A 263 11.84 -14.94 -0.24
CA ARG A 263 12.06 -14.43 -1.60
C ARG A 263 13.37 -13.69 -1.67
N ASN A 264 14.18 -14.00 -2.68
CA ASN A 264 15.46 -13.33 -2.92
C ASN A 264 16.33 -13.23 -1.65
N HIS A 265 16.37 -14.31 -0.88
CA HIS A 265 17.14 -14.42 0.36
C HIS A 265 17.66 -15.85 0.52
N SER A 266 18.95 -15.99 0.84
CA SER A 266 19.64 -17.28 0.90
C SER A 266 20.10 -17.70 2.29
N ASN A 267 20.16 -16.77 3.26
CA ASN A 267 20.84 -17.00 4.53
C ASN A 267 19.92 -17.74 5.51
N LEU A 268 18.79 -17.13 5.86
CA LEU A 268 17.75 -17.73 6.69
C LEU A 268 16.97 -18.77 5.87
N LYS A 269 17.13 -20.04 6.23
CA LYS A 269 16.38 -21.15 5.63
C LYS A 269 15.03 -21.34 6.32
N ARG A 270 14.07 -21.93 5.59
CA ARG A 270 12.72 -22.17 6.08
C ARG A 270 12.70 -22.89 7.43
N ASP A 271 13.41 -24.01 7.55
CA ASP A 271 13.40 -24.83 8.76
C ASP A 271 14.02 -24.10 9.95
N TYR A 272 15.12 -23.38 9.71
CA TYR A 272 15.74 -22.53 10.71
C TYR A 272 14.76 -21.47 11.24
N VAL A 273 14.02 -20.80 10.34
CA VAL A 273 13.01 -19.79 10.72
C VAL A 273 11.91 -20.42 11.58
N ILE A 274 11.38 -21.58 11.16
CA ILE A 274 10.31 -22.28 11.89
C ILE A 274 10.78 -22.70 13.27
N GLN A 275 11.95 -23.34 13.37
CA GLN A 275 12.50 -23.82 14.64
C GLN A 275 12.80 -22.67 15.59
N THR A 276 13.39 -21.59 15.09
CA THR A 276 13.72 -20.40 15.89
C THR A 276 12.46 -19.78 16.49
N ILE A 277 11.41 -19.61 15.70
CA ILE A 277 10.14 -19.02 16.17
C ILE A 277 9.44 -19.97 17.15
N ALA A 278 9.35 -21.26 16.84
CA ALA A 278 8.71 -22.24 17.71
C ALA A 278 9.40 -22.35 19.08
N ALA A 279 10.73 -22.26 19.11
CA ALA A 279 11.51 -22.31 20.35
C ALA A 279 11.24 -21.12 21.29
N LEU A 280 10.72 -19.99 20.79
CA LEU A 280 10.38 -18.83 21.60
C LEU A 280 9.02 -18.98 22.31
N ILE A 281 8.13 -19.83 21.79
CA ILE A 281 6.76 -19.98 22.30
C ILE A 281 6.75 -21.04 23.40
N ASN A 282 6.08 -20.75 24.52
CA ASN A 282 5.93 -21.73 25.60
C ASN A 282 5.05 -22.90 25.12
N ASP A 283 5.67 -24.08 25.00
CA ASP A 283 5.09 -25.33 24.53
C ASP A 283 4.23 -26.04 25.57
N ASP A 284 4.31 -25.68 26.85
CA ASP A 284 3.40 -26.16 27.89
C ASP A 284 2.02 -25.49 27.75
N CYS A 285 1.98 -24.24 27.28
CA CYS A 285 0.75 -23.48 27.09
C CYS A 285 0.20 -23.55 25.65
N HIS A 286 1.07 -23.49 24.64
CA HIS A 286 0.66 -23.38 23.23
C HIS A 286 1.11 -24.60 22.43
N LYS A 287 0.27 -25.08 21.50
CA LYS A 287 0.56 -26.29 20.72
C LYS A 287 0.58 -26.02 19.23
N VAL A 288 1.45 -26.71 18.50
CA VAL A 288 1.50 -26.62 17.04
C VAL A 288 0.33 -27.39 16.44
N ASN A 289 -0.44 -26.78 15.54
CA ASN A 289 -1.45 -27.43 14.71
C ASN A 289 -1.33 -26.92 13.27
N LEU A 290 -0.93 -27.77 12.33
CA LEU A 290 -0.70 -27.38 10.94
C LEU A 290 -1.96 -27.45 10.05
N THR A 291 -3.05 -27.99 10.59
CA THR A 291 -4.29 -28.28 9.86
C THR A 291 -5.38 -27.25 10.21
N THR A 292 -5.66 -27.05 11.49
CA THR A 292 -6.70 -26.13 11.98
C THR A 292 -6.18 -25.30 13.17
N PRO A 293 -5.16 -24.46 12.96
CA PRO A 293 -4.63 -23.60 14.02
C PRO A 293 -5.63 -22.52 14.44
N ASP A 294 -5.59 -22.08 15.69
CA ASP A 294 -6.29 -20.87 16.16
C ASP A 294 -5.62 -19.60 15.63
N LYS A 295 -4.29 -19.65 15.45
CA LYS A 295 -3.45 -18.53 15.00
C LYS A 295 -2.44 -18.96 13.95
N VAL A 296 -2.22 -18.13 12.94
CA VAL A 296 -1.18 -18.35 11.93
C VAL A 296 -0.12 -17.24 12.02
N ILE A 297 1.13 -17.64 12.18
CA ILE A 297 2.28 -16.73 12.20
C ILE A 297 2.82 -16.64 10.77
N LEU A 298 2.62 -15.50 10.13
CA LEU A 298 3.11 -15.21 8.79
C LEU A 298 4.50 -14.59 8.89
N VAL A 299 5.46 -15.12 8.14
CA VAL A 299 6.85 -14.61 8.12
C VAL A 299 7.26 -14.38 6.67
N ASP A 300 7.50 -13.14 6.29
CA ASP A 300 7.91 -12.78 4.93
C ASP A 300 9.35 -12.26 4.95
N ILE A 301 10.26 -12.99 4.32
CA ILE A 301 11.66 -12.59 4.17
C ILE A 301 11.89 -12.17 2.72
N TYR A 302 12.28 -10.93 2.52
CA TYR A 302 12.62 -10.37 1.22
C TYR A 302 13.95 -9.62 1.30
N GLN A 303 14.95 -10.06 0.52
CA GLN A 303 16.29 -9.47 0.53
C GLN A 303 16.85 -9.33 1.96
N ALA A 304 17.04 -8.10 2.46
CA ALA A 304 17.63 -7.81 3.76
C ALA A 304 16.58 -7.58 4.87
N VAL A 305 15.29 -7.71 4.59
CA VAL A 305 14.20 -7.46 5.55
C VAL A 305 13.39 -8.72 5.87
N CYS A 306 12.93 -8.81 7.12
CA CYS A 306 12.06 -9.85 7.64
C CYS A 306 10.82 -9.18 8.25
N GLY A 307 9.64 -9.44 7.68
CA GLY A 307 8.35 -9.00 8.19
C GLY A 307 7.62 -10.14 8.88
N MET A 308 6.88 -9.83 9.94
CA MET A 308 6.06 -10.81 10.64
C MET A 308 4.70 -10.23 11.05
N SER A 309 3.69 -11.09 11.05
CA SER A 309 2.37 -10.82 11.62
C SER A 309 1.74 -12.10 12.18
N VAL A 310 0.80 -11.95 13.12
CA VAL A 310 -0.09 -13.04 13.57
C VAL A 310 -1.49 -12.73 13.08
N VAL A 311 -2.10 -13.71 12.45
CA VAL A 311 -3.48 -13.66 11.94
C VAL A 311 -4.29 -14.80 12.55
N ASP A 312 -5.61 -14.74 12.44
CA ASP A 312 -6.49 -15.80 12.98
C ASP A 312 -6.49 -17.06 12.10
N GLY A 313 -7.00 -18.15 12.67
CA GLY A 313 -7.08 -19.47 12.06
C GLY A 313 -7.88 -19.56 10.76
N ASP A 314 -8.80 -18.64 10.53
CA ASP A 314 -9.60 -18.58 9.30
C ASP A 314 -8.79 -18.08 8.08
N TRP A 315 -7.51 -17.78 8.24
CA TRP A 315 -6.59 -17.42 7.15
C TRP A 315 -6.63 -18.43 6.00
N ASP A 316 -6.65 -19.75 6.28
CA ASP A 316 -6.75 -20.77 5.23
C ASP A 316 -8.14 -20.76 4.56
N GLU A 317 -9.22 -20.49 5.30
CA GLU A 317 -10.56 -20.35 4.73
C GLU A 317 -10.70 -19.10 3.85
N LEU A 318 -10.03 -18.01 4.24
CA LEU A 318 -9.90 -16.78 3.47
C LEU A 318 -8.88 -16.93 2.32
N LYS A 319 -8.66 -18.17 1.84
CA LYS A 319 -7.75 -18.53 0.73
C LYS A 319 -6.36 -17.95 0.91
N ARG A 320 -5.89 -17.89 2.17
CA ARG A 320 -4.60 -17.31 2.54
C ARG A 320 -4.46 -15.87 2.05
N TYR A 321 -5.56 -15.13 2.10
CA TYR A 321 -5.73 -13.77 1.58
C TYR A 321 -5.44 -13.61 0.08
N ASN A 322 -5.73 -14.64 -0.71
CA ASN A 322 -5.68 -14.57 -2.16
C ASN A 322 -7.02 -14.04 -2.70
N LEU A 323 -7.06 -12.76 -3.08
CA LEU A 323 -8.23 -12.09 -3.64
C LEU A 323 -8.73 -12.76 -4.92
N THR A 324 -7.82 -13.17 -5.81
CA THR A 324 -8.19 -13.87 -7.06
C THR A 324 -8.95 -15.17 -6.75
N GLU A 325 -8.48 -15.96 -5.79
CA GLU A 325 -9.14 -17.20 -5.37
C GLU A 325 -10.47 -16.92 -4.65
N LEU A 326 -10.55 -15.89 -3.81
CA LEU A 326 -11.77 -15.50 -3.12
C LEU A 326 -12.87 -15.08 -4.11
N PHE A 327 -12.53 -14.25 -5.10
CA PHE A 327 -13.49 -13.86 -6.12
C PHE A 327 -13.91 -15.02 -7.02
N ALA A 328 -12.98 -15.93 -7.37
CA ALA A 328 -13.31 -17.13 -8.14
C ALA A 328 -14.26 -18.06 -7.36
N GLN A 329 -14.02 -18.26 -6.06
CA GLN A 329 -14.89 -19.04 -5.19
C GLN A 329 -16.30 -18.41 -5.12
N GLY A 330 -16.39 -17.09 -4.88
CA GLY A 330 -17.68 -16.40 -4.83
C GLY A 330 -18.48 -16.50 -6.14
N GLN A 331 -17.82 -16.47 -7.29
CA GLN A 331 -18.47 -16.69 -8.58
C GLN A 331 -18.99 -18.12 -8.74
N LYS A 332 -18.19 -19.12 -8.34
CA LYS A 332 -18.59 -20.54 -8.39
C LYS A 332 -19.80 -20.80 -7.50
N ASP A 333 -19.78 -20.30 -6.26
CA ASP A 333 -20.86 -20.47 -5.30
C ASP A 333 -22.16 -19.79 -5.76
N ARG A 334 -22.07 -18.71 -6.53
CA ARG A 334 -23.24 -18.07 -7.16
C ARG A 334 -23.83 -18.92 -8.29
N LEU A 335 -22.99 -19.52 -9.13
CA LEU A 335 -23.43 -20.35 -10.25
C LEU A 335 -24.09 -21.65 -9.76
N THR A 336 -23.53 -22.30 -8.75
CA THR A 336 -24.12 -23.53 -8.18
C THR A 336 -25.49 -23.30 -7.56
N ARG A 337 -25.65 -22.22 -6.78
CA ARG A 337 -26.97 -21.88 -6.18
C ARG A 337 -28.01 -21.46 -7.22
N GLY A 338 -27.60 -20.75 -8.27
CA GLY A 338 -28.49 -20.39 -9.37
C GLY A 338 -29.01 -21.60 -10.14
N ALA A 339 -28.21 -22.68 -10.22
CA ALA A 339 -28.64 -23.94 -10.80
C ALA A 339 -29.63 -24.69 -9.87
N SER A 340 -29.34 -24.80 -8.57
CA SER A 340 -30.22 -25.47 -7.61
C SER A 340 -31.59 -24.79 -7.47
N LYS A 341 -31.67 -23.45 -7.48
CA LYS A 341 -32.96 -22.73 -7.45
C LYS A 341 -33.83 -22.98 -8.68
N LYS A 342 -33.22 -23.10 -9.87
CA LYS A 342 -33.95 -23.40 -11.11
C LYS A 342 -34.48 -24.83 -11.17
N GLU A 343 -33.86 -25.74 -10.42
CA GLU A 343 -34.27 -27.14 -10.33
C GLU A 343 -35.37 -27.36 -9.27
N GLU A 344 -35.46 -26.49 -8.27
CA GLU A 344 -36.52 -26.50 -7.25
C GLU A 344 -37.82 -25.79 -7.73
N GLU A 345 -37.71 -24.87 -8.67
CA GLU A 345 -38.85 -24.15 -9.29
C GLU A 345 -39.44 -24.86 -10.53
N ALA A 346 -38.89 -26.00 -10.95
CA ALA A 346 -39.29 -26.76 -12.14
C ALA A 346 -40.05 -28.05 -11.77
#